data_AF-A0A963RNG7-F1
#
_entry.id   AF-A0A963RNG7-F1
#
_cell.length_a   1.000
_cell.length_b   1.000
_cell.length_c   1.000
_cell.angle_alpha   90.00
_cell.angle_beta   90.00
_cell.angle_gamma   90.00
#
_symmetry.space_group_name_H-M   'P 1'
#
loop_
_entity.id
_entity.type
_entity.pdbx_description
1 polymer ?
#
loop_
_entity_poly.entity_id
_entity_poly.type
_entity_poly.pdbx_seq_one_letter_code
_entity_poly.pdbx_strand_id
1 'polypeptide(L)'
;MSSTTVAEFASELQKPTDLLLEQLKAAGVAKAAPGDALTDTDKQQLLSYLQSAHGTHSAARKKITLTRKSTSEIKQADATGKARTIQVEVRKKRTFIKRDDEV
;
A
#
# COMPACT_ATOMS: atom_id res chain seq x y z
N MET A 1 -11.99 9.72 29.47
CA MET A 1 -11.85 8.97 28.21
C MET A 1 -13.23 8.83 27.60
N SER A 2 -13.42 9.36 26.39
CA SER A 2 -14.70 9.35 25.67
C SER A 2 -14.82 8.06 24.87
N SER A 3 -15.81 7.23 25.22
CA SER A 3 -16.21 6.10 24.38
C SER A 3 -16.90 6.64 23.12
N THR A 4 -16.26 6.51 21.96
CA THR A 4 -16.84 6.84 20.66
C THR A 4 -17.33 5.57 19.99
N THR A 5 -18.47 5.59 19.32
CA THR A 5 -18.96 4.41 18.57
C THR A 5 -18.15 4.18 17.29
N VAL A 6 -18.19 2.97 16.75
CA VAL A 6 -17.53 2.64 15.47
C VAL A 6 -18.06 3.52 14.32
N ALA A 7 -19.36 3.83 14.30
CA ALA A 7 -19.95 4.70 13.28
C ALA A 7 -19.44 6.15 13.36
N GLU A 8 -19.37 6.71 14.57
CA GLU A 8 -18.84 8.06 14.79
C GLU A 8 -17.36 8.13 14.41
N PHE A 9 -16.57 7.13 14.79
CA PHE A 9 -15.15 7.07 14.47
C PHE A 9 -14.90 6.89 12.97
N ALA A 10 -15.71 6.07 12.27
CA ALA A 10 -15.64 5.94 10.82
C ALA A 10 -15.92 7.26 10.11
N SER A 11 -16.92 8.01 10.59
CA SER A 11 -17.32 9.31 10.05
C SER A 11 -16.21 10.35 10.25
N GLU A 12 -15.57 10.36 11.42
CA GLU A 12 -14.41 11.22 11.72
C GLU A 12 -13.23 10.93 10.78
N LEU A 13 -12.96 9.66 10.51
CA LEU A 13 -11.90 9.23 9.59
C LEU A 13 -12.28 9.32 8.11
N GLN A 14 -13.50 9.76 7.78
CA GLN A 14 -14.06 9.76 6.42
C GLN A 14 -13.88 8.41 5.71
N LYS A 15 -14.09 7.31 6.45
CA LYS A 15 -14.02 5.95 5.94
C LYS A 15 -15.39 5.29 6.03
N PRO A 16 -15.71 4.38 5.09
CA PRO A 16 -16.92 3.58 5.21
C PRO A 16 -16.82 2.69 6.46
N THR A 17 -17.91 2.62 7.22
CA THR A 17 -17.99 1.86 8.48
C THR A 17 -17.68 0.39 8.28
N ASP A 18 -18.08 -0.17 7.13
CA ASP A 18 -17.81 -1.58 6.77
C ASP A 18 -16.31 -1.88 6.69
N LEU A 19 -15.52 -0.99 6.07
CA LEU A 19 -14.07 -1.19 5.98
C LEU A 19 -13.40 -1.02 7.34
N LEU A 20 -13.89 -0.12 8.18
CA LEU A 20 -13.37 0.02 9.53
C LEU A 20 -13.64 -1.24 10.37
N LEU A 21 -14.83 -1.84 10.25
CA LEU A 21 -15.16 -3.10 10.92
C LEU A 21 -14.27 -4.26 10.42
N GLU A 22 -14.00 -4.32 9.13
CA GLU A 22 -13.06 -5.30 8.56
C GLU A 22 -11.65 -5.13 9.13
N GLN A 23 -11.15 -3.89 9.19
CA GLN A 23 -9.83 -3.58 9.74
C GLN A 23 -9.74 -3.87 11.24
N LEU A 24 -10.78 -3.55 12.01
CA LEU A 24 -10.84 -3.87 13.45
C LEU A 24 -10.80 -5.38 13.68
N LYS A 25 -11.57 -6.16 12.89
CA LYS A 25 -11.51 -7.63 12.94
C LYS A 25 -10.12 -8.16 12.58
N ALA A 26 -9.49 -7.61 11.54
CA ALA A 26 -8.14 -7.99 11.14
C ALA A 26 -7.07 -7.62 12.19
N ALA A 27 -7.30 -6.56 12.96
CA ALA A 27 -6.47 -6.16 14.10
C ALA A 27 -6.71 -7.00 15.37
N GLY A 28 -7.66 -7.94 15.36
CA GLY A 28 -8.01 -8.77 16.53
C GLY A 28 -9.03 -8.14 17.48
N VAL A 29 -9.62 -7.01 17.10
CA VAL A 29 -10.69 -6.34 17.86
C VAL A 29 -12.04 -6.89 17.42
N ALA A 30 -12.68 -7.68 18.29
CA ALA A 30 -13.97 -8.32 18.02
C ALA A 30 -15.15 -7.33 18.17
N LYS A 31 -15.28 -6.41 17.21
CA LYS A 31 -16.43 -5.50 17.07
C LYS A 31 -17.20 -5.88 15.81
N ALA A 32 -18.52 -5.98 15.91
CA ALA A 32 -19.36 -6.53 14.85
C ALA A 32 -20.38 -5.52 14.35
N ALA A 33 -20.76 -4.56 15.18
CA ALA A 33 -21.81 -3.60 14.88
C ALA A 33 -21.28 -2.16 14.84
N PRO A 34 -21.92 -1.28 14.02
CA PRO A 34 -21.58 0.13 13.96
C PRO A 34 -21.82 0.87 15.29
N GLY A 35 -22.73 0.36 16.12
CA GLY A 35 -23.04 0.92 17.44
C GLY A 35 -22.11 0.46 18.56
N ASP A 36 -21.15 -0.43 18.28
CA ASP A 36 -20.23 -0.90 19.32
C ASP A 36 -19.34 0.26 19.79
N ALA A 37 -19.14 0.35 21.11
CA ALA A 37 -18.24 1.34 21.69
C ALA A 37 -16.78 0.96 21.43
N LEU A 38 -15.99 1.93 20.97
CA LEU A 38 -14.56 1.79 20.72
C LEU A 38 -13.76 2.38 21.88
N THR A 39 -12.90 1.57 22.50
CA THR A 39 -12.01 2.00 23.58
C THR A 39 -10.68 2.51 23.02
N ASP A 40 -9.90 3.20 23.85
CA ASP A 40 -8.56 3.66 23.45
C ASP A 40 -7.60 2.50 23.15
N THR A 41 -7.77 1.35 23.82
CA THR A 41 -7.00 0.13 23.54
C THR A 41 -7.31 -0.43 22.15
N ASP A 42 -8.59 -0.43 21.76
CA ASP A 42 -9.02 -0.92 20.44
C ASP A 42 -8.45 -0.02 19.32
N LYS A 43 -8.43 1.30 19.54
CA LYS A 43 -7.81 2.27 18.62
C LYS A 43 -6.31 2.04 18.46
N GLN A 44 -5.60 1.75 19.56
CA GLN A 44 -4.16 1.45 19.51
C GLN A 44 -3.87 0.14 18.76
N GLN A 45 -4.68 -0.90 18.95
CA GLN A 45 -4.54 -2.16 18.22
C GLN A 45 -4.75 -1.97 16.71
N LEU A 46 -5.80 -1.24 16.32
CA LEU A 46 -6.03 -0.86 14.92
C LEU A 46 -4.83 -0.10 14.33
N LEU A 47 -4.32 0.88 15.06
CA LEU A 47 -3.16 1.67 14.62
C LEU A 47 -1.91 0.80 14.43
N SER A 48 -1.63 -0.10 15.37
CA SER A 48 -0.50 -1.04 15.27
C SER A 48 -0.64 -1.96 14.05
N TYR A 49 -1.83 -2.52 13.84
CA TYR A 49 -2.14 -3.34 12.67
C TYR A 49 -1.89 -2.57 11.36
N LEU A 50 -2.43 -1.37 11.23
CA LEU A 50 -2.24 -0.54 10.04
C LEU A 50 -0.76 -0.19 9.80
N GLN A 51 -0.02 0.14 10.86
CA GLN A 51 1.42 0.42 10.75
C GLN A 51 2.22 -0.82 10.30
N SER A 52 1.85 -2.01 10.76
CA SER A 52 2.47 -3.26 10.34
C SER A 52 2.15 -3.60 8.87
N ALA A 53 0.88 -3.43 8.46
CA ALA A 53 0.41 -3.72 7.10
C ALA A 53 1.05 -2.77 6.06
N HIS A 54 1.23 -1.50 6.42
CA HIS A 54 1.88 -0.50 5.56
C HIS A 54 3.42 -0.49 5.70
N GLY A 55 3.99 -1.34 6.54
CA GLY A 55 5.44 -1.46 6.73
C GLY A 55 6.09 -0.24 7.38
N THR A 56 5.32 0.63 8.03
CA THR A 56 5.83 1.83 8.72
C THR A 56 6.40 1.50 10.09
N HIS A 57 6.00 0.39 10.71
CA HIS A 57 6.58 -0.11 11.98
C HIS A 57 7.87 -0.92 11.80
N SER A 58 8.27 -1.22 10.56
CA SER A 58 9.60 -1.79 10.32
C SER A 58 10.59 -0.64 10.29
N ALA A 59 11.37 -0.50 11.36
CA ALA A 59 12.67 0.14 11.24
C ALA A 59 13.36 -0.41 9.98
N ALA A 60 13.64 0.50 9.03
CA ALA A 60 14.49 0.29 7.87
C ALA A 60 14.08 -0.76 6.81
N ARG A 61 13.11 -0.44 5.94
CA ARG A 61 13.30 -0.74 4.50
C ARG A 61 14.03 0.42 3.84
N LYS A 62 15.35 0.49 4.04
CA LYS A 62 16.27 1.47 3.41
C LYS A 62 16.28 1.42 1.87
N LYS A 63 15.72 0.36 1.27
CA LYS A 63 15.78 0.12 -0.18
C LYS A 63 14.51 -0.57 -0.67
N ILE A 64 13.82 0.07 -1.61
CA ILE A 64 12.74 -0.54 -2.40
C ILE A 64 13.23 -0.64 -3.85
N THR A 65 13.19 -1.84 -4.43
CA THR A 65 13.58 -2.08 -5.83
C THR A 65 12.35 -2.42 -6.65
N LEU A 66 11.99 -1.58 -7.62
CA LEU A 66 10.91 -1.86 -8.58
C LEU A 66 11.51 -2.36 -9.90
N THR A 67 11.15 -3.57 -10.30
CA THR A 67 11.49 -4.14 -11.62
C THR A 67 10.32 -3.96 -12.57
N ARG A 68 10.44 -3.05 -13.54
CA ARG A 68 9.43 -2.88 -14.61
C ARG A 68 9.94 -3.53 -15.89
N LYS A 69 9.21 -4.51 -16.41
CA LYS A 69 9.44 -5.13 -17.72
C LYS A 69 8.75 -4.29 -18.79
N SER A 70 9.48 -3.87 -19.82
CA SER A 70 8.92 -3.20 -21.00
C SER A 70 9.42 -3.91 -22.25
N THR A 71 8.50 -4.38 -23.09
CA THR A 71 8.79 -5.00 -24.38
C THR A 71 8.57 -3.96 -25.48
N SER A 72 9.56 -3.76 -26.35
CA SER A 72 9.46 -2.88 -27.52
C SER A 72 9.90 -3.61 -28.78
N GLU A 73 9.17 -3.42 -29.87
CA GLU A 73 9.49 -4.02 -31.17
C GLU A 73 10.19 -2.99 -32.05
N ILE A 74 11.37 -3.34 -32.59
CA ILE A 74 12.03 -2.53 -33.61
C ILE A 74 11.76 -3.17 -34.96
N LYS A 75 11.10 -2.43 -35.85
CA LYS A 75 10.90 -2.81 -37.26
C LYS A 75 11.99 -2.14 -38.08
N GLN A 76 12.96 -2.92 -38.56
CA GLN A 76 14.04 -2.42 -39.41
C GLN A 76 13.97 -3.10 -40.78
N ALA A 77 14.04 -2.31 -41.84
CA ALA A 77 14.31 -2.80 -43.18
C ALA A 77 15.83 -2.96 -43.33
N ASP A 78 16.29 -4.17 -43.69
CA ASP A 78 17.69 -4.40 -44.03
C ASP A 78 18.07 -3.59 -45.29
N ALA A 79 19.35 -3.38 -45.57
CA ALA A 79 19.83 -2.60 -46.74
C ALA A 79 19.32 -3.15 -48.10
N THR A 80 18.73 -4.35 -48.11
CA THR A 80 18.13 -5.05 -49.26
C THR A 80 16.58 -5.06 -49.23
N GLY A 81 15.93 -4.27 -48.38
CA GLY A 81 14.47 -4.05 -48.39
C GLY A 81 13.59 -5.10 -47.68
N LYS A 82 14.18 -6.16 -47.09
CA LYS A 82 13.41 -7.13 -46.28
C LYS A 82 13.19 -6.60 -44.86
N ALA A 83 11.93 -6.51 -44.44
CA ALA A 83 11.55 -6.12 -43.08
C ALA A 83 11.83 -7.25 -42.09
N ARG A 84 12.60 -6.98 -41.03
CA ARG A 84 12.78 -7.88 -39.88
C ARG A 84 12.19 -7.22 -38.63
N THR A 85 11.33 -7.95 -37.91
CA THR A 85 10.82 -7.53 -36.60
C THR A 85 11.75 -8.07 -35.53
N ILE A 86 12.44 -7.18 -34.84
CA ILE A 86 13.35 -7.53 -33.75
C ILE A 86 12.60 -7.25 -32.44
N GLN A 87 12.36 -8.31 -31.67
CA GLN A 87 11.78 -8.21 -30.33
C GLN A 87 12.86 -7.75 -29.35
N VAL A 88 12.71 -6.56 -28.77
CA VAL A 88 13.67 -6.01 -27.80
C VAL A 88 13.02 -5.96 -26.42
N GLU A 89 13.57 -6.75 -25.49
CA GLU A 89 13.19 -6.69 -24.07
C GLU A 89 14.11 -5.73 -23.33
N VAL A 90 13.55 -4.64 -22.78
CA VAL A 90 14.30 -3.71 -21.92
C VAL A 90 13.88 -3.92 -20.47
N ARG A 91 14.85 -4.26 -19.61
CA ARG A 91 14.67 -4.38 -18.17
C ARG A 91 15.20 -3.13 -17.48
N LYS A 92 14.30 -2.29 -16.93
CA LYS A 92 14.69 -1.11 -16.16
C LYS A 92 14.56 -1.39 -14.67
N LYS A 93 15.68 -1.31 -13.94
CA LYS A 93 15.74 -1.36 -12.48
C LYS A 93 15.72 0.07 -11.93
N ARG A 94 14.72 0.44 -11.13
CA ARG A 94 14.74 1.69 -10.35
C ARG A 94 14.88 1.36 -8.87
N THR A 95 15.93 1.88 -8.24
CA THR A 95 16.16 1.77 -6.79
C THR A 95 15.78 3.08 -6.13
N PHE A 96 14.79 3.05 -5.23
CA PHE A 96 14.46 4.20 -4.39
C PHE A 96 15.11 4.00 -3.01
N ILE A 97 15.93 4.99 -2.64
CA ILE A 97 16.55 5.10 -1.32
C ILE A 97 15.80 6.23 -0.63
N LYS A 98 15.21 5.94 0.53
CA LYS A 98 14.70 7.00 1.40
C LYS A 98 15.93 7.73 1.94
N ARG A 99 16.17 8.95 1.46
CA ARG A 99 17.14 9.84 2.08
C ARG A 99 16.42 10.51 3.24
N ASP A 100 17.11 10.63 4.36
CA ASP A 100 16.63 11.41 5.49
C ASP A 100 16.73 12.87 5.04
N ASP A 101 15.70 13.36 4.35
CA ASP A 101 15.53 14.79 4.11
C ASP A 101 15.04 15.38 5.44
N GLU A 102 16.01 15.63 6.34
CA GLU A 102 15.83 16.49 7.50
C GLU A 102 15.74 17.94 7.01
N VAL A 103 14.51 18.45 6.90
CA VAL A 103 14.18 19.87 7.11
C VAL A 103 12.95 19.92 8.01
#